data_AF-K5D9F4-F1
#
_entry.id   AF-K5D9F4-F1
#
_cell.length_a   1.000
_cell.length_b   1.000
_cell.length_c   1.000
_cell.angle_alpha   90.00
_cell.angle_beta   90.00
_cell.angle_gamma   90.00
#
_symmetry.space_group_name_H-M   'P 1'
#
loop_
_entity.id
_entity.type
_entity.pdbx_description
1 polymer ?
#
loop_
_entity_poly.entity_id
_entity_poly.type
_entity_poly.pdbx_seq_one_letter_code
_entity_poly.pdbx_strand_id
1 'polypeptide(L)'
;MNGKILSYSAGSTSLDPFKFRVIDNQKPTDKMTRLATIFPDLQPFFSDPSQSLVVDAYPAALGGMEAMTRVITYLHPPTCIRALRLAAAENRRVVFIAQPLAGADLLLQAMETEMDWPTELLWATGGYPLPASLERSVEAWLADRGCRLTVLQAYGVAELDHTLMASMHRGSDSHPIYQLIDPRLELDSFEDGCSLNKHVRFQGIRTANQDRIESCGSGYRIHGNPSLYGDGALQWLEKWQPNDWWNCTGYLSDRDGAIALQQRRGRTTNAEVAINCLSLPAMASLPRGVACLPVEHFDFMSHDGMSWMEKPKWNPAAFKQLDAKTIARRAAAVA
;
A
#
# COMPACT_ATOMS: atom_id res chain seq x y z
N MET A 1 -5.99 -4.92 30.52
CA MET A 1 -5.96 -4.19 29.24
C MET A 1 -6.70 -2.84 29.29
N ASN A 2 -7.10 -2.33 30.48
CA ASN A 2 -7.91 -1.11 30.56
C ASN A 2 -7.17 0.09 29.93
N GLY A 3 -7.86 0.79 29.03
CA GLY A 3 -7.35 2.00 28.36
C GLY A 3 -6.37 1.76 27.21
N LYS A 4 -6.06 0.51 26.83
CA LYS A 4 -5.21 0.22 25.66
C LYS A 4 -6.03 0.17 24.37
N ILE A 5 -5.50 0.75 23.30
CA ILE A 5 -6.09 0.64 21.96
C ILE A 5 -5.51 -0.62 21.30
N LEU A 6 -6.38 -1.52 20.87
CA LEU A 6 -6.01 -2.68 20.08
C LEU A 6 -6.29 -2.37 18.61
N SER A 7 -5.30 -2.61 17.75
CA SER A 7 -5.42 -2.43 16.31
C SER A 7 -5.16 -3.74 15.60
N TYR A 8 -5.88 -3.96 14.51
CA TYR A 8 -5.64 -5.05 13.58
C TYR A 8 -4.88 -4.50 12.39
N SER A 9 -3.72 -5.07 12.05
CA SER A 9 -3.06 -4.69 10.81
C SER A 9 -3.82 -5.29 9.65
N ALA A 10 -4.23 -4.43 8.72
CA ALA A 10 -4.82 -4.84 7.46
C ALA A 10 -4.00 -5.97 6.80
N GLY A 11 -4.67 -7.09 6.53
CA GLY A 11 -4.11 -8.30 5.92
C GLY A 11 -3.31 -9.27 6.80
N SER A 12 -3.41 -9.22 8.13
CA SER A 12 -3.21 -10.45 8.92
C SER A 12 -4.39 -11.40 8.62
N THR A 13 -4.16 -12.70 8.65
CA THR A 13 -5.20 -13.74 8.57
C THR A 13 -5.34 -14.51 9.88
N SER A 14 -4.66 -14.04 10.94
CA SER A 14 -4.68 -14.74 12.21
C SER A 14 -6.00 -14.49 12.93
N LEU A 15 -6.71 -15.59 13.23
CA LEU A 15 -7.91 -15.58 14.07
C LEU A 15 -7.60 -15.74 15.57
N ASP A 16 -6.31 -15.66 15.94
CA ASP A 16 -5.88 -15.78 17.32
C ASP A 16 -6.29 -14.52 18.11
N PRO A 17 -7.12 -14.65 19.17
CA PRO A 17 -7.65 -13.51 19.91
C PRO A 17 -6.58 -12.72 20.67
N PHE A 18 -5.34 -13.22 20.75
CA PHE A 18 -4.23 -12.56 21.43
C PHE A 18 -3.25 -11.85 20.48
N LYS A 19 -3.45 -11.92 19.16
CA LYS A 19 -2.54 -11.36 18.15
C LYS A 19 -2.93 -9.98 17.63
N PHE A 20 -3.64 -9.21 18.44
CA PHE A 20 -3.86 -7.79 18.16
C PHE A 20 -2.59 -6.99 18.42
N ARG A 21 -2.36 -5.97 17.58
CA ARG A 21 -1.36 -4.95 17.87
C ARG A 21 -1.84 -4.10 19.04
N VAL A 22 -1.01 -3.91 20.04
CA VAL A 22 -1.27 -2.94 21.10
C VAL A 22 -0.69 -1.59 20.67
N ILE A 23 -1.54 -0.59 20.49
CA ILE A 23 -1.10 0.80 20.39
C ILE A 23 -0.90 1.29 21.82
N ASP A 24 0.35 1.35 22.25
CA ASP A 24 0.71 1.75 23.61
C ASP A 24 0.83 3.27 23.72
N ASN A 25 -0.21 3.88 24.31
CA ASN A 25 -0.31 5.32 24.53
C ASN A 25 0.73 5.87 25.53
N GLN A 26 1.54 5.03 26.18
CA GLN A 26 2.55 5.50 27.15
C GLN A 26 3.92 5.82 26.54
N LYS A 27 4.21 5.42 25.30
CA LYS A 27 5.44 5.82 24.57
C LYS A 27 5.23 6.28 23.11
N PRO A 28 4.19 7.08 22.77
CA PRO A 28 3.79 7.29 21.37
C PRO A 28 4.66 8.35 20.68
N THR A 29 5.06 9.38 21.43
CA THR A 29 5.82 10.56 20.96
C THR A 29 7.23 10.21 20.48
N ASP A 30 7.84 9.14 21.00
CA ASP A 30 9.20 8.73 20.62
C ASP A 30 9.28 8.31 19.14
N LYS A 31 8.25 7.63 18.61
CA LYS A 31 8.27 7.15 17.22
C LYS A 31 8.10 8.28 16.21
N MET A 32 7.16 9.20 16.44
CA MET A 32 7.02 10.38 15.57
C MET A 32 8.28 11.24 15.61
N THR A 33 8.88 11.43 16.80
CA THR A 33 10.15 12.16 16.93
C THR A 33 11.28 11.47 16.16
N ARG A 34 11.39 10.14 16.26
CA ARG A 34 12.38 9.37 15.48
C ARG A 34 12.14 9.46 13.98
N LEU A 35 10.89 9.33 13.53
CA LEU A 35 10.52 9.54 12.13
C LEU A 35 10.97 10.91 11.64
N ALA A 36 10.67 11.98 12.38
CA ALA A 36 11.07 13.34 12.02
C ALA A 36 12.58 13.62 12.15
N THR A 37 13.30 12.81 12.94
CA THR A 37 14.76 12.86 13.06
C THR A 37 15.43 12.17 11.88
N ILE A 38 14.93 10.99 11.50
CA ILE A 38 15.46 10.19 10.38
C ILE A 38 15.06 10.83 9.05
N PHE A 39 13.85 11.38 8.98
CA PHE A 39 13.31 12.07 7.81
C PHE A 39 12.90 13.50 8.18
N PRO A 40 13.82 14.47 8.06
CA PRO A 40 13.57 15.87 8.40
C PRO A 40 12.39 16.49 7.63
N ASP A 41 12.08 16.00 6.43
CA ASP A 41 10.93 16.45 5.62
C ASP A 41 9.58 16.20 6.30
N LEU A 42 9.53 15.37 7.35
CA LEU A 42 8.32 15.13 8.14
C LEU A 42 8.11 16.17 9.25
N GLN A 43 9.13 16.99 9.56
CA GLN A 43 9.03 18.02 10.62
C GLN A 43 7.81 18.94 10.44
N PRO A 44 7.50 19.49 9.25
CA PRO A 44 6.35 20.37 9.08
C PRO A 44 5.00 19.75 9.45
N PHE A 45 4.91 18.41 9.40
CA PHE A 45 3.69 17.68 9.74
C PHE A 45 3.58 17.37 11.24
N PHE A 46 4.71 17.26 11.95
CA PHE A 46 4.75 16.68 13.30
C PHE A 46 5.18 17.66 14.40
N SER A 47 5.91 18.73 14.07
CA SER A 47 6.47 19.66 15.06
C SER A 47 5.40 20.49 15.77
N ASP A 48 4.35 20.88 15.06
CA ASP A 48 3.17 21.54 15.61
C ASP A 48 1.91 20.73 15.25
N PRO A 49 1.44 19.86 16.17
CA PRO A 49 0.26 19.03 15.95
C PRO A 49 -1.01 19.81 15.61
N SER A 50 -1.10 21.11 15.95
CA SER A 50 -2.27 21.94 15.63
C SER A 50 -2.37 22.29 14.16
N GLN A 51 -1.23 22.29 13.44
CA GLN A 51 -1.13 22.62 12.01
C GLN A 51 -1.44 21.45 11.10
N SER A 52 -1.66 20.26 11.66
CA SER A 52 -1.93 19.03 10.92
C SER A 52 -3.29 18.45 11.27
N LEU A 53 -4.00 17.95 10.26
CA LEU A 53 -5.18 17.12 10.41
C LEU A 53 -4.83 15.70 9.97
N VAL A 54 -5.02 14.73 10.86
CA VAL A 54 -4.88 13.31 10.51
C VAL A 54 -6.18 12.86 9.85
N VAL A 55 -6.10 12.48 8.57
CA VAL A 55 -7.20 11.85 7.83
C VAL A 55 -6.87 10.36 7.74
N ASP A 56 -7.51 9.58 8.60
CA ASP A 56 -7.20 8.18 8.79
C ASP A 56 -8.24 7.30 8.10
N ALA A 57 -7.84 6.66 6.99
CA ALA A 57 -8.75 5.90 6.15
C ALA A 57 -9.32 4.67 6.87
N TYR A 58 -8.52 4.02 7.71
CA TYR A 58 -8.92 2.90 8.56
C TYR A 58 -7.99 2.90 9.77
N PRO A 59 -8.39 2.44 10.96
CA PRO A 59 -7.65 2.62 12.21
C PRO A 59 -6.19 2.09 12.20
N ALA A 60 -5.28 2.88 11.63
CA ALA A 60 -3.86 2.64 11.53
C ALA A 60 -3.12 3.59 12.48
N ALA A 61 -1.82 3.36 12.66
CA ALA A 61 -1.00 4.16 13.55
C ALA A 61 0.41 4.29 12.99
N LEU A 62 0.95 5.51 13.06
CA LEU A 62 2.38 5.80 12.89
C LEU A 62 3.12 5.94 14.23
N GLY A 63 2.36 5.85 15.32
CA GLY A 63 2.76 6.24 16.68
C GLY A 63 2.36 7.69 16.95
N GLY A 64 2.15 8.08 18.21
CA GLY A 64 2.22 9.50 18.60
C GLY A 64 1.07 10.42 18.23
N MET A 65 -0.02 9.93 17.65
CA MET A 65 -0.99 10.80 16.97
C MET A 65 -2.04 11.44 17.89
N GLU A 66 -1.97 11.21 19.20
CA GLU A 66 -2.97 11.66 20.18
C GLU A 66 -3.02 13.19 20.32
N ALA A 67 -1.91 13.87 20.02
CA ALA A 67 -1.83 15.32 20.05
C ALA A 67 -2.41 16.00 18.80
N MET A 68 -2.69 15.25 17.73
CA MET A 68 -3.24 15.76 16.48
C MET A 68 -4.76 15.58 16.44
N THR A 69 -5.45 16.50 15.74
CA THR A 69 -6.87 16.28 15.42
C THR A 69 -6.97 15.13 14.41
N ARG A 70 -7.77 14.10 14.69
CA ARG A 70 -7.92 12.91 13.83
C ARG A 70 -9.36 12.71 13.39
N VAL A 71 -9.54 12.54 12.08
CA VAL A 71 -10.80 12.12 11.45
C VAL A 71 -10.62 10.70 10.93
N ILE A 72 -11.37 9.75 11.49
CA ILE A 72 -11.41 8.36 11.01
C ILE A 72 -12.50 8.28 9.94
N THR A 73 -12.13 7.93 8.71
CA THR A 73 -13.05 7.95 7.58
C THR A 73 -13.69 6.60 7.29
N TYR A 74 -13.16 5.50 7.83
CA TYR A 74 -13.67 4.13 7.61
C TYR A 74 -13.79 3.76 6.12
N LEU A 75 -12.80 4.15 5.32
CA LEU A 75 -12.76 3.97 3.88
C LEU A 75 -13.98 4.57 3.17
N HIS A 76 -14.67 5.52 3.80
CA HIS A 76 -15.86 6.16 3.28
C HIS A 76 -15.49 7.43 2.49
N PRO A 77 -15.64 7.45 1.15
CA PRO A 77 -15.19 8.55 0.32
C PRO A 77 -15.81 9.91 0.69
N PRO A 78 -17.12 10.04 0.94
CA PRO A 78 -17.71 11.32 1.37
C PRO A 78 -17.10 11.86 2.68
N THR A 79 -16.75 10.99 3.62
CA THR A 79 -16.10 11.40 4.88
C THR A 79 -14.66 11.85 4.64
N CYS A 80 -13.93 11.17 3.77
CA CYS A 80 -12.58 11.57 3.36
C CYS A 80 -12.59 12.94 2.67
N ILE A 81 -13.48 13.15 1.69
CA ILE A 81 -13.67 14.43 1.00
C ILE A 81 -13.99 15.55 1.99
N ARG A 82 -14.91 15.30 2.93
CA ARG A 82 -15.26 16.27 3.98
C ARG A 82 -14.06 16.61 4.87
N ALA A 83 -13.23 15.63 5.22
CA ALA A 83 -12.04 15.85 6.05
C ALA A 83 -10.96 16.67 5.30
N LEU A 84 -10.75 16.39 4.01
CA LEU A 84 -9.83 17.16 3.16
C LEU A 84 -10.32 18.61 2.98
N ARG A 85 -11.63 18.82 2.78
CA ARG A 85 -12.23 20.18 2.76
C ARG A 85 -12.05 20.91 4.07
N LEU A 86 -12.20 20.23 5.21
CA LEU A 86 -11.95 20.81 6.52
C LEU A 86 -10.49 21.26 6.66
N ALA A 87 -9.53 20.41 6.26
CA ALA A 87 -8.12 20.77 6.29
C ALA A 87 -7.82 21.99 5.40
N ALA A 88 -8.37 22.04 4.19
CA ALA A 88 -8.22 23.19 3.30
C ALA A 88 -8.80 24.47 3.90
N ALA A 89 -10.03 24.42 4.41
CA ALA A 89 -10.71 25.57 5.03
C ALA A 89 -9.97 26.11 6.26
N GLU A 90 -9.30 25.24 7.02
CA GLU A 90 -8.53 25.62 8.21
C GLU A 90 -7.03 25.86 7.91
N ASN A 91 -6.61 25.81 6.64
CA ASN A 91 -5.21 25.91 6.21
C ASN A 91 -4.28 24.92 6.93
N ARG A 92 -4.77 23.72 7.22
CA ARG A 92 -3.99 22.64 7.85
C ARG A 92 -3.34 21.74 6.81
N ARG A 93 -2.16 21.25 7.15
CA ARG A 93 -1.51 20.12 6.46
C ARG A 93 -2.32 18.85 6.71
N VAL A 94 -2.25 17.91 5.78
CA VAL A 94 -2.92 16.61 5.95
C VAL A 94 -1.89 15.52 6.18
N VAL A 95 -2.10 14.72 7.23
CA VAL A 95 -1.47 13.40 7.39
C VAL A 95 -2.51 12.37 6.99
N PHE A 96 -2.43 11.92 5.73
CA PHE A 96 -3.34 10.94 5.16
C PHE A 96 -2.81 9.52 5.39
N ILE A 97 -3.53 8.73 6.17
CA ILE A 97 -3.13 7.37 6.52
C ILE A 97 -4.01 6.38 5.79
N ALA A 98 -3.44 5.68 4.80
CA ALA A 98 -4.18 4.73 3.99
C ALA A 98 -3.26 3.70 3.32
N GLN A 99 -3.75 2.48 3.08
CA GLN A 99 -3.04 1.50 2.25
C GLN A 99 -2.90 2.01 0.83
N PRO A 100 -1.90 1.56 0.06
CA PRO A 100 -1.60 2.15 -1.25
C PRO A 100 -2.81 2.22 -2.21
N LEU A 101 -3.49 1.11 -2.50
CA LEU A 101 -4.58 1.10 -3.49
C LEU A 101 -5.85 1.79 -2.96
N ALA A 102 -6.19 1.57 -1.69
CA ALA A 102 -7.35 2.17 -1.04
C ALA A 102 -7.20 3.69 -0.89
N GLY A 103 -6.01 4.15 -0.51
CA GLY A 103 -5.69 5.56 -0.41
C GLY A 103 -5.78 6.27 -1.76
N ALA A 104 -5.21 5.67 -2.81
CA ALA A 104 -5.33 6.20 -4.15
C ALA A 104 -6.80 6.27 -4.62
N ASP A 105 -7.63 5.27 -4.30
CA ASP A 105 -9.05 5.29 -4.65
C ASP A 105 -9.81 6.43 -3.98
N LEU A 106 -9.58 6.65 -2.68
CA LEU A 106 -10.19 7.76 -1.95
C LEU A 106 -9.76 9.13 -2.51
N LEU A 107 -8.47 9.29 -2.82
CA LEU A 107 -7.95 10.54 -3.40
C LEU A 107 -8.52 10.79 -4.80
N LEU A 108 -8.62 9.76 -5.63
CA LEU A 108 -9.21 9.87 -6.97
C LEU A 108 -10.70 10.24 -6.92
N GLN A 109 -11.48 9.61 -6.05
CA GLN A 109 -12.88 10.00 -5.83
C GLN A 109 -13.00 11.44 -5.32
N ALA A 110 -12.05 11.91 -4.50
CA ALA A 110 -12.00 13.32 -4.12
C ALA A 110 -11.66 14.23 -5.31
N MET A 111 -10.77 13.82 -6.21
CA MET A 111 -10.42 14.56 -7.43
C MET A 111 -11.60 14.71 -8.40
N GLU A 112 -12.52 13.74 -8.43
CA GLU A 112 -13.76 13.84 -9.21
C GLU A 112 -14.76 14.87 -8.64
N THR A 113 -14.50 15.37 -7.44
CA THR A 113 -15.31 16.40 -6.79
C THR A 113 -14.65 17.77 -6.93
N GLU A 114 -15.45 18.80 -7.22
CA GLU A 114 -15.00 20.19 -7.14
C GLU A 114 -14.85 20.58 -5.65
N MET A 115 -13.62 20.86 -5.23
CA MET A 115 -13.29 21.24 -3.86
C MET A 115 -11.95 21.96 -3.80
N ASP A 116 -11.78 22.81 -2.79
CA ASP A 116 -10.47 23.32 -2.42
C ASP A 116 -9.61 22.20 -1.84
N TRP A 117 -8.33 22.16 -2.22
CA TRP A 117 -7.38 21.15 -1.79
C TRP A 117 -6.47 21.68 -0.68
N PRO A 118 -6.07 20.84 0.29
CA PRO A 118 -4.97 21.19 1.19
C PRO A 118 -3.69 21.39 0.37
N THR A 119 -2.83 22.31 0.78
CA THR A 119 -1.59 22.63 0.05
C THR A 119 -0.51 21.57 0.20
N GLU A 120 -0.53 20.81 1.29
CA GLU A 120 0.46 19.77 1.60
C GLU A 120 -0.21 18.53 2.18
N LEU A 121 0.15 17.36 1.65
CA LEU A 121 -0.37 16.07 2.07
C LEU A 121 0.80 15.09 2.28
N LEU A 122 0.94 14.59 3.50
CA LEU A 122 1.76 13.44 3.83
C LEU A 122 0.91 12.18 3.68
N TRP A 123 1.18 11.37 2.65
CA TRP A 123 0.58 10.05 2.53
C TRP A 123 1.45 9.03 3.26
N ALA A 124 1.01 8.70 4.46
CA ALA A 124 1.58 7.65 5.27
C ALA A 124 0.91 6.31 4.93
N THR A 125 1.63 5.46 4.22
CA THR A 125 1.09 4.23 3.63
C THR A 125 1.83 2.99 4.09
N GLY A 126 1.19 1.82 4.01
CA GLY A 126 1.82 0.57 4.41
C GLY A 126 0.93 -0.67 4.25
N GLY A 127 1.42 -1.80 4.74
CA GLY A 127 0.76 -3.11 4.64
C GLY A 127 1.19 -3.94 3.44
N TYR A 128 1.53 -3.28 2.33
CA TYR A 128 2.13 -3.85 1.12
C TYR A 128 2.91 -2.78 0.33
N PRO A 129 3.75 -3.16 -0.65
CA PRO A 129 4.51 -2.20 -1.43
C PRO A 129 3.62 -1.18 -2.16
N LEU A 130 3.91 0.12 -2.09
CA LEU A 130 3.31 1.10 -3.00
C LEU A 130 4.02 1.00 -4.36
N PRO A 131 3.31 0.76 -5.48
CA PRO A 131 3.92 0.83 -6.80
C PRO A 131 4.41 2.24 -7.10
N ALA A 132 5.64 2.38 -7.60
CA ALA A 132 6.23 3.68 -7.92
C ALA A 132 5.49 4.37 -9.07
N SER A 133 4.94 3.61 -10.03
CA SER A 133 4.05 4.12 -11.07
C SER A 133 2.78 4.75 -10.49
N LEU A 134 2.20 4.16 -9.44
CA LEU A 134 1.03 4.71 -8.75
C LEU A 134 1.40 5.98 -7.97
N GLU A 135 2.52 5.94 -7.23
CA GLU A 135 3.03 7.09 -6.49
C GLU A 135 3.19 8.33 -7.39
N ARG A 136 3.91 8.19 -8.51
CA ARG A 136 4.11 9.28 -9.48
C ARG A 136 2.80 9.78 -10.09
N SER A 137 1.85 8.87 -10.34
CA SER A 137 0.55 9.25 -10.89
C SER A 137 -0.24 10.10 -9.89
N VAL A 138 -0.31 9.67 -8.62
CA VAL A 138 -0.99 10.40 -7.55
C VAL A 138 -0.31 11.73 -7.25
N GLU A 139 1.03 11.77 -7.24
CA GLU A 139 1.80 13.00 -7.09
C GLU A 139 1.45 14.02 -8.18
N ALA A 140 1.45 13.61 -9.45
CA ALA A 140 1.11 14.49 -10.57
C ALA A 140 -0.33 15.01 -10.47
N TRP A 141 -1.30 14.15 -10.16
CA TRP A 141 -2.69 14.56 -10.02
C TRP A 141 -2.92 15.52 -8.85
N LEU A 142 -2.22 15.33 -7.72
CA LEU A 142 -2.29 16.25 -6.59
C LEU A 142 -1.60 17.58 -6.90
N ALA A 143 -0.47 17.56 -7.61
CA ALA A 143 0.23 18.76 -8.04
C ALA A 143 -0.64 19.63 -8.97
N ASP A 144 -1.40 19.01 -9.88
CA ASP A 144 -2.39 19.69 -10.73
C ASP A 144 -3.50 20.38 -9.93
N ARG A 145 -3.71 19.96 -8.67
CA ARG A 145 -4.64 20.58 -7.70
C ARG A 145 -3.95 21.54 -6.72
N GLY A 146 -2.67 21.85 -6.91
CA GLY A 146 -1.90 22.69 -5.99
C GLY A 146 -1.57 22.03 -4.65
N CYS A 147 -1.66 20.71 -4.57
CA CYS A 147 -1.35 19.93 -3.37
C CYS A 147 0.00 19.22 -3.53
N ARG A 148 0.98 19.54 -2.68
CA ARG A 148 2.26 18.83 -2.67
C ARG A 148 2.12 17.51 -1.92
N LEU A 149 2.49 16.41 -2.56
CA LEU A 149 2.55 15.09 -1.95
C LEU A 149 3.92 14.82 -1.32
N THR A 150 3.92 14.28 -0.11
CA THR A 150 5.06 13.63 0.52
C THR A 150 4.64 12.21 0.87
N VAL A 151 5.43 11.19 0.53
CA VAL A 151 5.08 9.79 0.80
C VAL A 151 5.99 9.21 1.87
N LEU A 152 5.37 8.62 2.89
CA LEU A 152 6.05 7.82 3.91
C LEU A 152 5.52 6.39 3.84
N GLN A 153 6.35 5.48 3.32
CA GLN A 153 6.02 4.07 3.29
C GLN A 153 6.49 3.39 4.57
N ALA A 154 5.55 3.01 5.42
CA ALA A 154 5.77 2.35 6.68
C ALA A 154 5.68 0.81 6.55
N TYR A 155 6.61 0.14 7.22
CA TYR A 155 6.58 -1.30 7.43
C TYR A 155 6.29 -1.60 8.89
N GLY A 156 5.30 -2.46 9.13
CA GLY A 156 4.95 -2.94 10.45
C GLY A 156 4.31 -4.31 10.35
N VAL A 157 4.40 -5.08 11.44
CA VAL A 157 3.87 -6.44 11.54
C VAL A 157 2.76 -6.42 12.58
N ALA A 158 1.62 -7.06 12.31
CA ALA A 158 0.44 -6.98 13.17
C ALA A 158 0.78 -7.45 14.59
N GLU A 159 1.52 -8.55 14.64
CA GLU A 159 1.90 -9.32 15.82
C GLU A 159 3.02 -8.67 16.63
N LEU A 160 3.67 -7.62 16.10
CA LEU A 160 4.82 -6.97 16.74
C LEU A 160 4.49 -5.53 17.13
N ASP A 161 4.55 -4.62 16.16
CA ASP A 161 4.26 -3.21 16.37
C ASP A 161 4.04 -2.49 15.03
N HIS A 162 3.55 -1.26 15.10
CA HIS A 162 3.43 -0.36 13.96
C HIS A 162 4.77 0.32 13.64
N THR A 163 4.96 0.68 12.37
CA THR A 163 6.10 1.47 11.86
C THR A 163 7.44 1.05 12.47
N LEU A 164 7.78 -0.22 12.31
CA LEU A 164 9.06 -0.79 12.72
C LEU A 164 10.19 -0.21 11.85
N MET A 165 9.90 -0.04 10.57
CA MET A 165 10.78 0.57 9.58
C MET A 165 9.96 1.52 8.71
N ALA A 166 10.58 2.50 8.08
CA ALA A 166 9.90 3.40 7.16
C ALA A 166 10.84 3.89 6.06
N SER A 167 10.26 4.39 4.97
CA SER A 167 10.99 4.89 3.81
C SER A 167 10.30 6.10 3.21
N MET A 168 11.09 7.10 2.81
CA MET A 168 10.68 8.20 1.93
C MET A 168 11.45 8.21 0.61
N HIS A 169 12.29 7.18 0.39
CA HIS A 169 13.21 7.14 -0.74
C HIS A 169 13.22 5.77 -1.38
N ARG A 170 13.33 5.75 -2.70
CA ARG A 170 13.44 4.53 -3.50
C ARG A 170 14.87 4.36 -4.01
N GLY A 171 15.30 3.12 -4.15
CA GLY A 171 16.53 2.76 -4.84
C GLY A 171 16.41 2.97 -6.36
N SER A 172 17.51 2.71 -7.08
CA SER A 172 17.56 2.81 -8.53
C SER A 172 16.59 1.87 -9.26
N ASP A 173 16.16 0.79 -8.61
CA ASP A 173 15.18 -0.18 -9.07
C ASP A 173 13.74 0.18 -8.67
N SER A 174 13.51 1.40 -8.17
CA SER A 174 12.22 1.89 -7.67
C SER A 174 11.67 1.17 -6.43
N HIS A 175 12.43 0.27 -5.79
CA HIS A 175 12.02 -0.31 -4.51
C HIS A 175 12.30 0.65 -3.36
N PRO A 176 11.41 0.75 -2.36
CA PRO A 176 11.67 1.57 -1.17
C PRO A 176 12.88 1.04 -0.39
N ILE A 177 13.75 1.96 0.04
CA ILE A 177 14.87 1.67 0.94
C ILE A 177 14.48 2.11 2.34
N TYR A 178 14.22 1.12 3.20
CA TYR A 178 13.72 1.33 4.55
C TYR A 178 14.85 1.65 5.53
N GLN A 179 14.55 2.55 6.45
CA GLN A 179 15.34 2.86 7.63
C GLN A 179 14.69 2.25 8.87
N LEU A 180 15.51 1.84 9.83
CA LEU A 180 15.05 1.33 11.12
C LEU A 180 14.45 2.47 11.95
N ILE A 181 13.19 2.33 12.38
CA ILE A 181 12.51 3.33 13.21
C ILE A 181 12.38 2.85 14.66
N ASP A 182 12.06 1.57 14.84
CA ASP A 182 11.98 0.95 16.15
C ASP A 182 13.26 0.15 16.46
N PRO A 183 14.11 0.62 17.40
CA PRO A 183 15.37 -0.04 17.76
C PRO A 183 15.15 -1.36 18.50
N ARG A 184 13.91 -1.70 18.87
CA ARG A 184 13.56 -3.02 19.42
C ARG A 184 13.43 -4.09 18.34
N LEU A 185 13.34 -3.70 17.06
CA LEU A 185 13.41 -4.64 15.95
C LEU A 185 14.88 -5.08 15.79
N GLU A 186 15.08 -6.37 15.96
CA GLU A 186 16.36 -7.04 15.78
C GLU A 186 16.33 -7.77 14.43
N LEU A 187 17.34 -7.47 13.61
CA LEU A 187 17.62 -8.14 12.35
C LEU A 187 18.95 -8.88 12.51
N ASP A 188 19.05 -10.08 11.94
CA ASP A 188 20.30 -10.81 11.90
C ASP A 188 21.29 -9.99 11.05
N SER A 189 22.44 -9.70 11.65
CA SER A 189 23.56 -9.02 11.03
C SER A 189 24.40 -10.04 10.27
N PHE A 190 24.71 -9.77 9.02
CA PHE A 190 25.61 -10.59 8.23
C PHE A 190 26.69 -9.72 7.61
N GLU A 191 27.92 -10.23 7.56
CA GLU A 191 29.10 -9.48 7.11
C GLU A 191 29.08 -9.15 5.61
N ASP A 192 28.23 -9.80 4.83
CA ASP A 192 28.17 -9.66 3.37
C ASP A 192 27.36 -8.45 2.88
N GLY A 193 26.68 -7.73 3.77
CA GLY A 193 25.91 -6.53 3.43
C GLY A 193 24.72 -6.76 2.48
N CYS A 194 24.39 -8.00 2.13
CA CYS A 194 23.29 -8.38 1.24
C CYS A 194 22.48 -9.58 1.76
N SER A 195 22.74 -10.03 2.98
CA SER A 195 22.03 -11.17 3.53
C SER A 195 20.55 -10.93 3.79
N LEU A 196 19.85 -12.05 3.73
CA LEU A 196 18.41 -12.13 3.74
C LEU A 196 17.92 -12.66 5.09
N ASN A 197 17.31 -11.77 5.87
CA ASN A 197 16.59 -12.11 7.09
C ASN A 197 15.27 -12.80 6.75
N LYS A 198 15.13 -14.08 7.09
CA LYS A 198 13.88 -14.85 6.89
C LYS A 198 12.91 -14.71 8.05
N HIS A 199 13.36 -14.11 9.15
CA HIS A 199 12.58 -13.90 10.35
C HIS A 199 12.96 -12.55 10.95
N VAL A 200 11.98 -11.91 11.56
CA VAL A 200 12.20 -10.71 12.37
C VAL A 200 12.18 -11.11 13.84
N ARG A 201 13.07 -10.51 14.63
CA ARG A 201 13.03 -10.61 16.10
C ARG A 201 12.60 -9.26 16.67
N PHE A 202 11.75 -9.30 17.67
CA PHE A 202 11.31 -8.09 18.38
C PHE A 202 11.37 -8.36 19.87
N GLN A 203 12.26 -7.66 20.57
CA GLN A 203 12.53 -7.92 21.99
C GLN A 203 12.83 -9.40 22.27
N GLY A 204 13.69 -10.01 21.45
CA GLY A 204 14.07 -11.42 21.54
C GLY A 204 13.02 -12.43 21.03
N ILE A 205 11.78 -12.02 20.72
CA ILE A 205 10.74 -12.92 20.22
C ILE A 205 10.83 -13.03 18.70
N ARG A 206 10.96 -14.25 18.17
CA ARG A 206 10.99 -14.53 16.73
C ARG A 206 9.56 -14.65 16.18
N THR A 207 9.24 -13.84 15.17
CA THR A 207 7.97 -13.92 14.46
C THR A 207 8.20 -14.37 13.02
N ALA A 208 7.46 -15.38 12.59
CA ALA A 208 7.45 -15.83 11.20
C ALA A 208 6.38 -15.05 10.41
N ASN A 209 6.76 -13.93 9.80
CA ASN A 209 5.92 -13.17 8.88
C ASN A 209 6.17 -13.52 7.40
N GLN A 210 7.12 -14.43 7.12
CA GLN A 210 7.55 -14.88 5.78
C GLN A 210 8.07 -13.78 4.84
N ASP A 211 8.08 -12.53 5.29
CA ASP A 211 8.77 -11.44 4.63
C ASP A 211 10.28 -11.70 4.71
N ARG A 212 11.01 -11.26 3.69
CA ARG A 212 12.45 -11.37 3.63
C ARG A 212 13.06 -9.98 3.62
N ILE A 213 13.93 -9.68 4.59
CA ILE A 213 14.55 -8.35 4.70
C ILE A 213 16.01 -8.46 4.31
N GLU A 214 16.38 -7.78 3.22
CA GLU A 214 17.72 -7.69 2.67
C GLU A 214 18.38 -6.40 3.16
N SER A 215 19.58 -6.49 3.72
CA SER A 215 20.39 -5.29 3.98
C SER A 215 20.93 -4.74 2.65
N CYS A 216 20.91 -3.42 2.46
CA CYS A 216 21.43 -2.80 1.25
C CYS A 216 22.02 -1.42 1.55
N GLY A 217 23.36 -1.34 1.57
CA GLY A 217 24.12 -0.09 1.70
C GLY A 217 23.64 0.82 2.83
N SER A 218 22.78 1.79 2.50
CA SER A 218 22.23 2.79 3.42
C SER A 218 20.99 2.35 4.20
N GLY A 219 20.44 1.16 4.00
CA GLY A 219 19.22 0.72 4.68
C GLY A 219 18.83 -0.72 4.36
N TYR A 220 17.52 -0.97 4.19
CA TYR A 220 16.97 -2.31 4.02
C TYR A 220 15.93 -2.36 2.90
N ARG A 221 15.92 -3.46 2.15
CA ARG A 221 14.88 -3.79 1.19
C ARG A 221 13.98 -4.88 1.78
N ILE A 222 12.67 -4.68 1.68
CA ILE A 222 11.68 -5.64 2.17
C ILE A 222 11.06 -6.34 0.96
N HIS A 223 11.30 -7.64 0.88
CA HIS A 223 10.66 -8.54 -0.06
C HIS A 223 9.47 -9.18 0.65
N GLY A 224 8.26 -8.81 0.25
CA GLY A 224 7.05 -9.33 0.89
C GLY A 224 6.94 -10.85 0.75
N ASN A 225 6.12 -11.46 1.61
CA ASN A 225 5.83 -12.89 1.54
C ASN A 225 5.54 -13.34 0.09
N PRO A 226 6.35 -14.27 -0.49
CA PRO A 226 6.22 -14.67 -1.88
C PRO A 226 4.93 -15.42 -2.21
N SER A 227 4.20 -15.91 -1.20
CA SER A 227 2.86 -16.48 -1.39
C SER A 227 1.79 -15.41 -1.65
N LEU A 228 2.04 -14.15 -1.29
CA LEU A 228 1.12 -13.02 -1.45
C LEU A 228 1.59 -12.03 -2.52
N TYR A 229 2.90 -11.86 -2.69
CA TYR A 229 3.49 -10.93 -3.66
C TYR A 229 4.52 -11.65 -4.53
N GLY A 230 4.19 -11.83 -5.80
CA GLY A 230 5.09 -12.29 -6.83
C GLY A 230 5.66 -11.09 -7.61
N ASP A 231 6.97 -11.09 -7.82
CA ASP A 231 7.70 -9.98 -8.45
C ASP A 231 7.13 -9.57 -9.81
N GLY A 232 6.58 -10.53 -10.57
CA GLY A 232 6.01 -10.28 -11.90
C GLY A 232 4.78 -9.36 -11.89
N ALA A 233 3.91 -9.44 -10.88
CA ALA A 233 2.75 -8.55 -10.79
C ALA A 233 3.14 -7.13 -10.42
N LEU A 234 4.05 -6.96 -9.46
CA LEU A 234 4.53 -5.64 -9.10
C LEU A 234 5.24 -4.99 -10.30
N GLN A 235 6.13 -5.72 -10.98
CA GLN A 235 6.78 -5.26 -12.21
C GLN A 235 5.78 -4.89 -13.32
N TRP A 236 4.67 -5.63 -13.44
CA TRP A 236 3.61 -5.31 -14.39
C TRP A 236 2.90 -4.01 -14.02
N LEU A 237 2.52 -3.85 -12.76
CA LEU A 237 1.92 -2.61 -12.24
C LEU A 237 2.87 -1.41 -12.40
N GLU A 238 4.19 -1.60 -12.34
CA GLU A 238 5.16 -0.53 -12.62
C GLU A 238 5.14 -0.04 -14.08
N LYS A 239 4.57 -0.80 -15.02
CA LYS A 239 4.40 -0.38 -16.42
C LYS A 239 3.12 0.42 -16.65
N TRP A 240 2.21 0.44 -15.68
CA TRP A 240 0.96 1.18 -15.77
C TRP A 240 1.21 2.67 -15.88
N GLN A 241 0.46 3.29 -16.76
CA GLN A 241 0.41 4.73 -16.99
C GLN A 241 -0.65 5.37 -16.09
N PRO A 242 -0.67 6.71 -15.93
CA PRO A 242 -1.67 7.39 -15.12
C PRO A 242 -3.10 6.96 -15.49
N ASN A 243 -3.44 6.86 -16.78
CA ASN A 243 -4.77 6.45 -17.19
C ASN A 243 -5.13 5.00 -16.78
N ASP A 244 -4.15 4.10 -16.66
CA ASP A 244 -4.40 2.73 -16.18
C ASP A 244 -4.79 2.76 -14.70
N TRP A 245 -4.02 3.50 -13.89
CA TRP A 245 -4.31 3.72 -12.47
C TRP A 245 -5.60 4.53 -12.21
N TRP A 246 -5.96 5.39 -13.15
CA TRP A 246 -7.21 6.16 -13.10
C TRP A 246 -8.42 5.25 -13.28
N ASN A 247 -8.33 4.25 -14.16
CA ASN A 247 -9.46 3.37 -14.49
C ASN A 247 -9.53 2.10 -13.63
N CYS A 248 -8.38 1.61 -13.15
CA CYS A 248 -8.26 0.35 -12.42
C CYS A 248 -7.65 0.57 -11.03
N THR A 249 -8.02 -0.28 -10.07
CA THR A 249 -7.53 -0.16 -8.69
C THR A 249 -6.16 -0.79 -8.48
N GLY A 250 -5.73 -1.72 -9.36
CA GLY A 250 -4.52 -2.54 -9.18
C GLY A 250 -4.74 -3.82 -8.36
N TYR A 251 -5.98 -4.11 -7.96
CA TYR A 251 -6.34 -5.43 -7.46
C TYR A 251 -6.46 -6.41 -8.64
N LEU A 252 -5.89 -7.60 -8.44
CA LEU A 252 -5.77 -8.66 -9.44
C LEU A 252 -6.34 -9.95 -8.86
N SER A 253 -7.06 -10.73 -9.67
CA SER A 253 -7.38 -12.13 -9.38
C SER A 253 -7.25 -13.00 -10.63
N ASP A 254 -7.10 -14.31 -10.44
CA ASP A 254 -7.12 -15.30 -11.52
C ASP A 254 -8.55 -15.83 -11.67
N ARG A 255 -9.12 -15.66 -12.87
CA ARG A 255 -10.46 -16.16 -13.23
C ARG A 255 -10.37 -16.90 -14.54
N ASP A 256 -10.48 -18.23 -14.47
CA ASP A 256 -10.52 -19.12 -15.63
C ASP A 256 -9.36 -18.93 -16.62
N GLY A 257 -8.15 -18.65 -16.10
CA GLY A 257 -6.94 -18.44 -16.91
C GLY A 257 -6.84 -17.04 -17.52
N ALA A 258 -7.69 -16.11 -17.08
CA ALA A 258 -7.62 -14.69 -17.39
C ALA A 258 -7.41 -13.88 -16.12
N ILE A 259 -6.84 -12.69 -16.31
CA ILE A 259 -6.44 -11.81 -15.22
C ILE A 259 -7.57 -10.84 -15.03
N ALA A 260 -8.35 -11.07 -13.99
CA ALA A 260 -9.40 -10.16 -13.60
C ALA A 260 -8.77 -8.92 -12.98
N LEU A 261 -9.04 -7.77 -13.59
CA LEU A 261 -8.65 -6.46 -13.11
C LEU A 261 -9.85 -5.76 -12.51
N GLN A 262 -9.75 -5.39 -11.24
CA GLN A 262 -10.77 -4.58 -10.65
C GLN A 262 -10.75 -3.16 -11.23
N GLN A 263 -11.87 -2.75 -11.81
CA GLN A 263 -12.13 -1.37 -12.20
C GLN A 263 -12.53 -0.53 -10.99
N ARG A 264 -12.27 0.78 -11.05
CA ARG A 264 -12.82 1.72 -10.06
C ARG A 264 -14.33 1.84 -10.23
N ARG A 265 -15.03 2.08 -9.12
CA ARG A 265 -16.49 2.23 -9.10
C ARG A 265 -16.93 3.35 -10.07
N GLY A 266 -18.03 3.13 -10.79
CA GLY A 266 -18.59 4.13 -11.71
C GLY A 266 -17.84 4.24 -13.04
N ARG A 267 -16.76 3.47 -13.24
CA ARG A 267 -16.05 3.35 -14.52
C ARG A 267 -16.62 2.24 -15.42
N THR A 268 -17.87 1.82 -15.16
CA THR A 268 -18.60 0.83 -15.97
C THR A 268 -18.44 1.15 -17.45
N THR A 269 -17.79 0.23 -18.14
CA THR A 269 -17.58 0.30 -19.57
C THR A 269 -18.93 0.05 -20.24
N ASN A 270 -19.46 1.05 -20.97
CA ASN A 270 -20.34 0.74 -22.09
C ASN A 270 -19.61 -0.31 -22.94
N ALA A 271 -20.32 -1.33 -23.45
CA ALA A 271 -19.74 -2.51 -24.10
C ALA A 271 -18.75 -2.19 -25.25
N GLU A 272 -18.74 -0.96 -25.77
CA GLU A 272 -17.80 -0.46 -26.78
C GLU A 272 -16.40 -0.06 -26.23
N VAL A 273 -16.25 0.17 -24.91
CA VAL A 273 -15.00 0.62 -24.26
C VAL A 273 -14.23 -0.53 -23.58
N ALA A 274 -14.77 -1.75 -23.59
CA ALA A 274 -14.09 -2.94 -23.09
C ALA A 274 -12.74 -3.24 -23.81
N ILE A 275 -12.47 -2.56 -24.93
CA ILE A 275 -11.36 -2.90 -25.81
C ILE A 275 -9.98 -2.41 -25.30
N ASN A 276 -9.82 -1.41 -24.42
CA ASN A 276 -8.49 -1.10 -23.84
C ASN A 276 -8.55 -0.29 -22.53
N CYS A 277 -8.87 -0.93 -21.39
CA CYS A 277 -8.69 -0.30 -20.07
C CYS A 277 -7.21 -0.15 -19.65
N LEU A 278 -6.32 -0.79 -20.41
CA LEU A 278 -4.87 -0.75 -20.23
C LEU A 278 -4.19 -0.07 -21.41
N SER A 279 -3.15 0.68 -21.11
CA SER A 279 -2.23 1.26 -22.07
C SER A 279 -1.43 0.18 -22.80
N LEU A 280 -0.89 0.51 -23.98
CA LEU A 280 -0.03 -0.39 -24.74
C LEU A 280 1.19 -0.89 -23.93
N PRO A 281 1.91 -0.06 -23.16
CA PRO A 281 2.97 -0.54 -22.27
C PRO A 281 2.51 -1.60 -21.27
N ALA A 282 1.37 -1.38 -20.60
CA ALA A 282 0.81 -2.32 -19.65
C ALA A 282 0.44 -3.65 -20.36
N MET A 283 -0.22 -3.59 -21.51
CA MET A 283 -0.56 -4.79 -22.28
C MET A 283 0.66 -5.55 -22.80
N ALA A 284 1.66 -4.85 -23.35
CA ALA A 284 2.86 -5.46 -23.92
C ALA A 284 3.74 -6.17 -22.88
N SER A 285 3.60 -5.79 -21.61
CA SER A 285 4.32 -6.42 -20.49
C SER A 285 3.64 -7.66 -19.91
N LEU A 286 2.40 -7.97 -20.33
CA LEU A 286 1.76 -9.23 -19.98
C LEU A 286 2.43 -10.41 -20.70
N PRO A 287 2.49 -11.60 -20.07
CA PRO A 287 2.97 -12.78 -20.77
C PRO A 287 2.08 -13.12 -21.97
N ARG A 288 2.68 -13.58 -23.08
CA ARG A 288 1.91 -13.98 -24.29
C ARG A 288 0.82 -15.00 -23.95
N GLY A 289 -0.37 -14.77 -24.49
CA GLY A 289 -1.54 -15.66 -24.34
C GLY A 289 -2.31 -15.49 -23.03
N VAL A 290 -1.88 -14.59 -22.14
CA VAL A 290 -2.60 -14.23 -20.93
C VAL A 290 -3.66 -13.19 -21.28
N ALA A 291 -4.93 -13.55 -21.15
CA ALA A 291 -6.04 -12.62 -21.32
C ALA A 291 -6.21 -11.74 -20.08
N CYS A 292 -6.71 -10.52 -20.28
CA CYS A 292 -7.01 -9.59 -19.21
C CYS A 292 -8.47 -9.16 -19.33
N LEU A 293 -9.20 -9.21 -18.22
CA LEU A 293 -10.63 -8.92 -18.17
C LEU A 293 -10.89 -7.82 -17.13
N PRO A 294 -11.39 -6.65 -17.53
CA PRO A 294 -11.88 -5.68 -16.56
C PRO A 294 -13.13 -6.24 -15.87
N VAL A 295 -13.19 -6.10 -14.56
CA VAL A 295 -14.32 -6.50 -13.72
C VAL A 295 -14.78 -5.30 -12.92
N GLU A 296 -16.09 -5.07 -12.89
CA GLU A 296 -16.70 -4.01 -12.10
C GLU A 296 -16.33 -4.15 -10.62
N HIS A 297 -16.22 -3.01 -9.92
CA HIS A 297 -15.75 -2.93 -8.56
C HIS A 297 -16.43 -3.92 -7.60
N PHE A 298 -17.76 -3.93 -7.53
CA PHE A 298 -18.53 -4.77 -6.63
C PHE A 298 -18.52 -6.24 -7.04
N ASP A 299 -18.59 -6.51 -8.35
CA ASP A 299 -18.47 -7.88 -8.88
C ASP A 299 -17.11 -8.49 -8.57
N PHE A 300 -16.07 -7.66 -8.57
CA PHE A 300 -14.73 -8.10 -8.18
C PHE A 300 -14.68 -8.51 -6.71
N MET A 301 -15.11 -7.60 -5.82
CA MET A 301 -15.06 -7.82 -4.37
C MET A 301 -15.92 -8.99 -3.92
N SER A 302 -17.13 -9.11 -4.44
CA SER A 302 -18.08 -10.16 -4.05
C SER A 302 -17.60 -11.55 -4.48
N HIS A 303 -17.08 -11.70 -5.69
CA HIS A 303 -16.64 -12.99 -6.22
C HIS A 303 -15.35 -13.47 -5.55
N ASP A 304 -14.40 -12.56 -5.33
CA ASP A 304 -13.09 -12.91 -4.75
C ASP A 304 -13.10 -12.90 -3.20
N GLY A 305 -14.24 -12.58 -2.59
CA GLY A 305 -14.38 -12.48 -1.13
C GLY A 305 -13.52 -11.39 -0.50
N MET A 306 -13.14 -10.37 -1.28
CA MET A 306 -12.23 -9.32 -0.85
C MET A 306 -12.97 -8.15 -0.20
N SER A 307 -12.31 -7.50 0.75
CA SER A 307 -12.68 -6.17 1.27
C SER A 307 -11.52 -5.18 1.03
N TRP A 308 -11.79 -3.87 1.00
CA TRP A 308 -10.74 -2.85 0.78
C TRP A 308 -9.63 -2.87 1.84
N MET A 309 -9.83 -3.56 2.97
CA MET A 309 -8.81 -3.77 4.00
C MET A 309 -7.92 -4.99 3.73
N GLU A 310 -8.23 -5.80 2.71
CA GLU A 310 -7.39 -6.93 2.34
C GLU A 310 -6.18 -6.48 1.53
N LYS A 311 -5.04 -7.08 1.85
CA LYS A 311 -3.81 -6.92 1.05
C LYS A 311 -4.07 -7.52 -0.33
N PRO A 312 -3.70 -6.82 -1.42
CA PRO A 312 -3.81 -7.39 -2.74
C PRO A 312 -2.90 -8.62 -2.81
N LYS A 313 -3.43 -9.73 -3.32
CA LYS A 313 -2.65 -10.92 -3.62
C LYS A 313 -1.97 -10.72 -4.96
N TRP A 314 -0.96 -9.86 -5.02
CA TRP A 314 -0.10 -9.69 -6.20
C TRP A 314 0.82 -10.89 -6.42
N ASN A 315 0.38 -12.10 -6.10
CA ASN A 315 1.05 -13.33 -6.47
C ASN A 315 0.24 -14.06 -7.54
N PRO A 316 0.29 -13.60 -8.79
CA PRO A 316 -0.02 -14.48 -9.87
C PRO A 316 1.20 -15.35 -10.21
N ALA A 317 1.62 -16.24 -9.31
CA ALA A 317 2.06 -17.58 -9.73
C ALA A 317 1.04 -18.17 -10.76
N ALA A 318 -0.19 -17.67 -10.63
CA ALA A 318 -1.38 -17.64 -11.46
C ALA A 318 -1.35 -16.98 -12.85
N PHE A 319 -0.26 -16.43 -13.42
CA PHE A 319 -0.26 -16.20 -14.88
C PHE A 319 0.34 -17.37 -15.66
N LYS A 320 1.07 -18.30 -15.00
CA LYS A 320 1.78 -19.43 -15.65
C LYS A 320 2.21 -20.57 -14.70
N GLN A 321 1.31 -21.47 -14.31
CA GLN A 321 1.70 -22.91 -14.27
C GLN A 321 1.31 -23.66 -15.57
N LEU A 322 0.77 -22.94 -16.56
CA LEU A 322 0.12 -23.52 -17.74
C LEU A 322 1.04 -23.94 -18.88
N ASP A 323 2.35 -23.66 -18.85
CA ASP A 323 3.22 -23.97 -19.99
C ASP A 323 3.57 -25.47 -20.09
N ALA A 324 3.57 -26.25 -19.00
CA ALA A 324 3.94 -27.67 -19.10
C ALA A 324 2.81 -28.58 -19.62
N LYS A 325 1.57 -28.40 -19.13
CA LYS A 325 0.44 -29.29 -19.48
C LYS A 325 -0.27 -28.93 -20.78
N THR A 326 -0.29 -27.65 -21.16
CA THR A 326 -0.94 -27.19 -22.40
C THR A 326 -0.09 -27.51 -23.63
N ILE A 327 1.24 -27.43 -23.49
CA ILE A 327 2.19 -27.93 -24.50
C ILE A 327 2.06 -29.45 -24.66
N ALA A 328 1.94 -30.20 -23.55
CA ALA A 328 1.77 -31.66 -23.60
C ALA A 328 0.43 -32.12 -24.23
N ARG A 329 -0.68 -31.43 -23.95
CA ARG A 329 -2.00 -31.73 -24.56
C ARG A 329 -2.07 -31.38 -26.05
N ARG A 330 -1.37 -30.34 -26.50
CA ARG A 330 -1.28 -30.00 -27.93
C ARG A 330 -0.38 -30.97 -28.70
N ALA A 331 0.68 -31.49 -28.07
CA ALA A 331 1.51 -32.56 -28.67
C ALA A 331 0.75 -33.90 -28.79
N ALA A 332 -0.15 -34.22 -27.86
CA ALA A 332 -0.95 -35.44 -27.87
C ALA A 332 -2.19 -35.39 -28.79
N ALA A 333 -2.56 -34.23 -29.32
CA ALA A 333 -3.69 -34.07 -30.25
C ALA A 333 -3.25 -34.02 -31.74
N VAL A 334 -1.94 -34.07 -31.99
CA VAL A 334 -1.30 -34.05 -33.32
C VAL A 334 -0.49 -35.34 -33.56
N ALA A 335 -0.45 -36.24 -32.58
CA ALA A 335 0.09 -37.61 -32.67
C ALA A 335 -1.06 -38.62 -32.68
#